data_AF-A0A5C8ZXE3-F1
#
_entry.id   AF-A0A5C8ZXE3-F1
#
_cell.length_a   1.000
_cell.length_b   1.000
_cell.length_c   1.000
_cell.angle_alpha   90.00
_cell.angle_beta   90.00
_cell.angle_gamma   90.00
#
_symmetry.space_group_name_H-M   'P 1'
#
loop_
_entity.id
_entity.type
_entity.pdbx_description
1 polymer ?
#
loop_
_entity_poly.entity_id
_entity_poly.type
_entity_poly.pdbx_seq_one_letter_code
_entity_poly.pdbx_strand_id
1 'polypeptide(L)'
;MARRFTRTERFFSLFTTLRAGEGLVSQRLCMQSFAVMFAYYLLKVIREPMILADGSAELKTYSTAVQAVLLMFIVPMFAALYRRVRDHGEKHYLYRGTIVFFTAQLLLFAAAWAMGQRIAVAFYIWLGIASVMILAVFWAFAADLFNLRSGQRIFPLVAAAGALGALVGSGVSADVDQLLGHGGVMLLAALLFSLAGWLAAGTGPLIPAGSGCAGEALSPMRPDYPLAQGFLIVWQSQTLRLIAGLVILLNLINTNGEYILASFVTEHSNTLDDKAADNYLTTFYARYLFATTALGFLFQLFLVSRIYKRVGIAGALYVLPVLMIINYSLMALIPVLVVVRTALMLENSVNYSLETTTRHALFLPVRREEKYVGKHTIDTFFFRVGDVLSGGFVLLASAVLGLALEGFILVNALLAAALLVISIAIGRRHHEDAARSLSNQPPIATGDLEDMIIPAGILTRMQLAEDTFIDPDVGDALRYRALAEDGERLPQWVKFDGLKRRFRFHPPDNSRGQLRIRVIARDFDGLEAEVSFTVIYG
;
A
#
# COMPACT_ATOMS: atom_id res chain seq x y z
N MET A 1 5.25 -17.84 -33.40
CA MET A 1 5.80 -18.99 -32.64
C MET A 1 5.51 -18.80 -31.16
N ALA A 2 4.78 -19.71 -30.53
CA ALA A 2 4.57 -19.68 -29.07
C ALA A 2 5.92 -19.90 -28.37
N ARG A 3 6.46 -18.89 -27.68
CA ARG A 3 7.67 -19.04 -26.87
C ARG A 3 7.40 -20.05 -25.75
N ARG A 4 8.20 -21.12 -25.68
CA ARG A 4 8.16 -22.07 -24.56
C ARG A 4 8.58 -21.37 -23.27
N PHE A 5 7.86 -21.62 -22.18
CA PHE A 5 8.24 -21.09 -20.86
C PHE A 5 9.63 -21.58 -20.43
N THR A 6 10.43 -20.62 -19.95
CA THR A 6 11.70 -20.84 -19.25
C THR A 6 11.46 -21.56 -17.91
N ARG A 7 12.52 -22.12 -17.30
CA ARG A 7 12.41 -22.81 -15.99
C ARG A 7 11.85 -21.90 -14.90
N THR A 8 12.26 -20.63 -14.89
CA THR A 8 11.80 -19.61 -13.94
C THR A 8 10.32 -19.28 -14.15
N GLU A 9 9.87 -19.16 -15.40
CA GLU A 9 8.45 -18.94 -15.71
C GLU A 9 7.59 -20.13 -15.29
N ARG A 10 8.05 -21.37 -15.48
CA ARG A 10 7.32 -22.55 -15.01
C ARG A 10 7.16 -22.56 -13.49
N PHE A 11 8.23 -22.27 -12.75
CA PHE A 11 8.17 -22.21 -11.29
C PHE A 11 7.21 -21.12 -10.81
N PHE A 12 7.34 -19.90 -11.30
CA PHE A 12 6.46 -18.81 -10.88
C PHE A 12 5.02 -18.97 -11.38
N SER A 13 4.80 -19.71 -12.47
CA SER A 13 3.45 -20.01 -12.97
C SER A 13 2.60 -20.84 -12.00
N LEU A 14 3.21 -21.49 -11.02
CA LEU A 14 2.52 -22.17 -9.92
C LEU A 14 1.80 -21.20 -8.97
N PHE A 15 2.30 -19.96 -8.86
CA PHE A 15 1.82 -18.97 -7.90
C PHE A 15 1.04 -17.82 -8.57
N THR A 16 1.36 -17.50 -9.83
CA THR A 16 0.67 -16.45 -10.58
C THR A 16 0.70 -16.69 -12.08
N THR A 17 -0.26 -16.13 -12.81
CA THR A 17 -0.29 -16.19 -14.28
C THR A 17 0.78 -15.29 -14.89
N LEU A 18 1.85 -15.86 -15.46
CA LEU A 18 2.91 -15.15 -16.18
C LEU A 18 2.77 -15.30 -17.71
N ARG A 19 3.15 -14.25 -18.45
CA ARG A 19 3.35 -14.28 -19.91
C ARG A 19 4.79 -14.62 -20.24
N ALA A 20 5.01 -15.14 -21.45
CA ALA A 20 6.35 -15.41 -21.95
C ALA A 20 7.20 -14.13 -22.00
N GLY A 21 8.40 -14.17 -21.42
CA GLY A 21 9.31 -13.05 -21.22
C GLY A 21 9.19 -12.37 -19.86
N GLU A 22 8.14 -12.60 -19.07
CA GLU A 22 7.94 -11.94 -17.78
C GLU A 22 8.76 -12.58 -16.64
N GLY A 23 9.33 -13.78 -16.83
CA GLY A 23 10.00 -14.52 -15.74
C GLY A 23 11.23 -13.83 -15.14
N LEU A 24 12.13 -13.34 -15.98
CA LEU A 24 13.40 -12.72 -15.55
C LEU A 24 13.17 -11.40 -14.80
N VAL A 25 12.26 -10.56 -15.30
CA VAL A 25 11.90 -9.30 -14.64
C VAL A 25 11.18 -9.56 -13.31
N SER A 26 10.28 -10.55 -13.27
CA SER A 26 9.59 -10.95 -12.04
C SER A 26 10.57 -11.46 -10.98
N GLN A 27 11.55 -12.28 -11.40
CA GLN A 27 12.62 -12.76 -10.53
C GLN A 27 13.43 -11.61 -9.92
N ARG A 28 13.85 -10.63 -10.73
CA ARG A 28 14.62 -9.47 -10.25
C ARG A 28 13.83 -8.61 -9.27
N LEU A 29 12.54 -8.38 -9.51
CA LEU A 29 11.70 -7.65 -8.55
C LEU A 29 11.50 -8.43 -7.26
N CYS A 30 11.31 -9.75 -7.33
CA CYS A 30 11.21 -10.60 -6.15
C CYS A 30 12.50 -10.55 -5.33
N MET A 31 13.67 -10.66 -5.98
CA MET A 31 14.98 -10.55 -5.32
C MET A 31 15.20 -9.18 -4.70
N GLN A 32 14.78 -8.10 -5.35
CA GLN A 32 14.85 -6.74 -4.79
C GLN A 32 13.97 -6.59 -3.56
N SER A 33 12.69 -6.99 -3.67
CA SER A 33 11.72 -6.95 -2.56
C SER A 33 12.21 -7.77 -1.36
N PHE A 34 12.70 -8.99 -1.62
CA PHE A 34 13.29 -9.86 -0.61
C PHE A 34 14.52 -9.19 0.04
N ALA A 35 15.49 -8.70 -0.74
CA ALA A 35 16.72 -8.13 -0.21
C ALA A 35 16.47 -6.87 0.65
N VAL A 36 15.57 -5.99 0.21
CA VAL A 36 15.20 -4.78 0.95
C VAL A 36 14.49 -5.13 2.26
N MET A 37 13.54 -6.06 2.25
CA MET A 37 12.83 -6.47 3.47
C MET A 37 13.71 -7.30 4.40
N PHE A 38 14.59 -8.15 3.86
CA PHE A 38 15.58 -8.89 4.63
C PHE A 38 16.54 -7.94 5.35
N ALA A 39 17.12 -6.97 4.64
CA ALA A 39 17.98 -5.94 5.23
C ALA A 39 17.26 -5.12 6.30
N TYR A 40 16.02 -4.67 6.02
CA TYR A 40 15.25 -3.92 7.00
C TYR A 40 14.99 -4.71 8.29
N TYR A 41 14.60 -5.99 8.18
CA TYR A 41 14.30 -6.80 9.37
C TYR A 41 15.55 -7.23 10.13
N LEU A 42 16.72 -7.36 9.48
CA LEU A 42 18.00 -7.46 10.18
C LEU A 42 18.27 -6.22 11.03
N LEU A 43 18.16 -5.03 10.41
CA LEU A 43 18.39 -3.76 11.10
C LEU A 43 17.35 -3.47 12.18
N LYS A 44 16.09 -3.86 11.98
CA LYS A 44 15.01 -3.65 12.94
C LYS A 44 15.28 -4.39 14.25
N VAL A 45 15.83 -5.60 14.18
CA VAL A 45 16.10 -6.43 15.35
C VAL A 45 17.21 -5.87 16.22
N ILE A 46 18.20 -5.19 15.65
CA ILE A 46 19.25 -4.50 16.42
C ILE A 46 18.82 -3.09 16.85
N ARG A 47 17.92 -2.44 16.10
CA ARG A 47 17.43 -1.09 16.42
C ARG A 47 16.73 -1.04 17.78
N GLU A 48 15.84 -1.99 18.06
CA GLU A 48 15.03 -1.99 19.30
C GLU A 48 15.91 -2.19 20.55
N PRO A 49 16.84 -3.16 20.60
CA PRO A 49 17.81 -3.30 21.69
C PRO A 49 18.68 -2.05 21.88
N MET A 50 19.26 -1.51 20.80
CA MET A 50 20.21 -0.39 20.91
C MET A 50 19.61 0.83 21.62
N ILE A 51 18.36 1.20 21.31
CA ILE A 51 17.72 2.35 21.96
C ILE A 51 17.32 2.09 23.41
N LEU A 52 17.04 0.83 23.76
CA LEU A 52 16.69 0.43 25.13
C LEU A 52 17.93 0.22 26.00
N ALA A 53 19.03 -0.24 25.43
CA ALA A 53 20.32 -0.39 26.12
C ALA A 53 20.96 0.97 26.41
N ASP A 54 20.94 1.91 25.45
CA ASP A 54 21.47 3.27 25.64
C ASP A 54 20.50 4.20 26.42
N GLY A 55 19.25 3.79 26.62
CA GLY A 55 18.16 4.68 27.02
C GLY A 55 17.06 4.00 27.82
N SER A 56 15.80 4.33 27.50
CA SER A 56 14.62 3.85 28.22
C SER A 56 13.45 3.58 27.28
N ALA A 57 12.40 2.94 27.81
CA ALA A 57 11.15 2.73 27.08
C ALA A 57 10.51 4.07 26.66
N GLU A 58 10.61 5.11 27.50
CA GLU A 58 10.15 6.47 27.18
C GLU A 58 10.93 7.06 26.01
N LEU A 59 12.26 6.96 26.04
CA LEU A 59 13.11 7.50 24.97
C LEU A 59 12.79 6.86 23.62
N LYS A 60 12.50 5.54 23.62
CA LYS A 60 12.01 4.84 22.43
C LYS A 60 10.71 5.46 21.92
N THR A 61 9.71 5.64 22.78
CA THR A 61 8.40 6.22 22.38
C THR A 61 8.52 7.66 21.90
N TYR A 62 9.36 8.47 22.55
CA TYR A 62 9.65 9.84 22.09
C TYR A 62 10.32 9.84 20.72
N SER A 63 11.24 8.90 20.48
CA SER A 63 11.91 8.77 19.18
C SER A 63 10.92 8.36 18.07
N THR A 64 9.95 7.49 18.36
CA THR A 64 8.84 7.17 17.45
C THR A 64 7.99 8.39 17.12
N ALA A 65 7.65 9.21 18.11
CA ALA A 65 6.90 10.45 17.89
C ALA A 65 7.69 11.45 17.03
N VAL A 66 8.97 11.66 17.32
CA VAL A 66 9.85 12.52 16.49
C VAL A 66 9.95 12.00 15.06
N GLN A 67 10.14 10.69 14.89
CA GLN A 67 10.15 10.04 13.58
C GLN A 67 8.84 10.28 12.82
N ALA A 68 7.70 10.17 13.49
CA ALA A 68 6.39 10.41 12.89
C ALA A 68 6.22 11.87 12.42
N VAL A 69 6.63 12.84 13.25
CA VAL A 69 6.65 14.27 12.88
C VAL A 69 7.54 14.48 11.66
N LEU A 70 8.77 13.96 11.65
CA LEU A 70 9.67 14.10 10.51
C LEU A 70 9.09 13.50 9.23
N LEU A 71 8.44 12.33 9.31
CA LEU A 71 7.77 11.72 8.16
C LEU A 71 6.62 12.55 7.61
N MET A 72 5.87 13.27 8.46
CA MET A 72 4.81 14.19 8.00
C MET A 72 5.36 15.31 7.10
N PHE A 73 6.63 15.70 7.24
CA PHE A 73 7.29 16.69 6.37
C PHE A 73 8.06 16.05 5.21
N ILE A 74 8.79 14.96 5.48
CA ILE A 74 9.66 14.31 4.49
C ILE A 74 8.85 13.68 3.36
N VAL A 75 7.72 13.02 3.67
CA VAL A 75 6.92 12.32 2.65
C VAL A 75 6.36 13.31 1.61
N PRO A 76 5.71 14.43 1.98
CA PRO A 76 5.27 15.43 1.00
C PRO A 76 6.42 16.09 0.24
N MET A 77 7.54 16.38 0.91
CA MET A 77 8.73 16.95 0.27
C MET A 77 9.29 15.99 -0.80
N PHE A 78 9.40 14.71 -0.47
CA PHE A 78 9.84 13.70 -1.42
C PHE A 78 8.84 13.52 -2.56
N ALA A 79 7.53 13.55 -2.30
CA ALA A 79 6.53 13.51 -3.35
C ALA A 79 6.67 14.68 -4.33
N ALA A 80 7.00 15.89 -3.83
CA ALA A 80 7.29 17.04 -4.68
C ALA A 80 8.56 16.85 -5.52
N LEU A 81 9.62 16.28 -4.93
CA LEU A 81 10.85 15.91 -5.64
C LEU A 81 10.60 14.86 -6.73
N TYR A 82 9.86 13.79 -6.39
CA TYR A 82 9.48 12.72 -7.32
C TYR A 82 8.76 13.29 -8.54
N ARG A 83 7.80 14.21 -8.34
CA ARG A 83 7.08 14.88 -9.45
C ARG A 83 8.04 15.63 -10.36
N ARG A 84 8.94 16.44 -9.79
CA ARG A 84 9.91 17.22 -10.56
C ARG A 84 10.82 16.32 -11.42
N VAL A 85 11.28 15.20 -10.88
CA VAL A 85 12.17 14.26 -11.60
C VAL A 85 11.39 13.46 -12.65
N ARG A 86 10.12 13.12 -12.40
CA ARG A 86 9.25 12.40 -13.35
C ARG A 86 9.14 13.13 -14.69
N ASP A 87 8.99 14.45 -14.65
CA ASP A 87 8.75 15.26 -15.84
C ASP A 87 9.99 15.35 -16.76
N HIS A 88 11.18 14.98 -16.26
CA HIS A 88 12.43 14.92 -17.03
C HIS A 88 12.75 13.53 -17.63
N GLY A 89 11.88 12.53 -17.49
CA GLY A 89 12.03 11.21 -18.15
C GLY A 89 13.01 10.23 -17.47
N GLU A 90 13.58 10.59 -16.31
CA GLU A 90 14.64 9.85 -15.63
C GLU A 90 14.13 8.92 -14.50
N LYS A 91 13.02 8.20 -14.73
CA LYS A 91 12.29 7.44 -13.70
C LYS A 91 13.13 6.39 -12.94
N HIS A 92 14.07 5.74 -13.61
CA HIS A 92 14.88 4.66 -13.01
C HIS A 92 16.00 5.17 -12.08
N TYR A 93 16.38 6.44 -12.18
CA TYR A 93 17.44 7.02 -11.37
C TYR A 93 16.98 7.34 -9.96
N LEU A 94 15.70 7.64 -9.75
CA LEU A 94 15.20 8.04 -8.44
C LEU A 94 15.25 6.89 -7.41
N TYR A 95 14.82 5.68 -7.79
CA TYR A 95 14.91 4.52 -6.91
C TYR A 95 16.37 4.18 -6.58
N ARG A 96 17.24 4.16 -7.60
CA ARG A 96 18.67 3.89 -7.42
C ARG A 96 19.35 4.94 -6.57
N GLY A 97 19.06 6.23 -6.81
CA GLY A 97 19.58 7.34 -6.03
C GLY A 97 19.13 7.29 -4.58
N THR A 98 17.86 6.95 -4.33
CA THR A 98 17.32 6.75 -2.97
C THR A 98 18.02 5.61 -2.25
N ILE A 99 18.21 4.47 -2.91
CA ILE A 99 18.96 3.33 -2.35
C ILE A 99 20.41 3.73 -2.05
N VAL A 100 21.11 4.37 -2.98
CA VAL A 100 22.50 4.83 -2.77
C VAL A 100 22.60 5.81 -1.60
N PHE A 101 21.65 6.75 -1.49
CA PHE A 101 21.57 7.71 -0.40
C PHE A 101 21.43 7.02 0.96
N PHE A 102 20.47 6.11 1.11
CA PHE A 102 20.28 5.39 2.38
C PHE A 102 21.43 4.40 2.68
N THR A 103 22.00 3.76 1.65
CA THR A 103 23.19 2.93 1.82
C THR A 103 24.37 3.75 2.34
N ALA A 104 24.63 4.93 1.77
CA ALA A 104 25.71 5.80 2.22
C ALA A 104 25.52 6.24 3.67
N GLN A 105 24.30 6.61 4.06
CA GLN A 105 23.98 6.93 5.46
C GLN A 105 24.18 5.73 6.40
N LEU A 106 23.79 4.53 5.98
CA LEU A 106 24.01 3.32 6.76
C LEU A 106 25.50 3.01 6.98
N LEU A 107 26.35 3.26 5.97
CA LEU A 107 27.80 3.14 6.11
C LEU A 107 28.37 4.16 7.09
N LEU A 108 27.82 5.39 7.13
CA LEU A 108 28.19 6.39 8.12
C LEU A 108 27.80 5.95 9.54
N PHE A 109 26.63 5.34 9.72
CA PHE A 109 26.24 4.76 11.02
C PHE A 109 27.18 3.62 11.43
N ALA A 110 27.53 2.72 10.51
CA ALA A 110 28.48 1.65 10.78
C ALA A 110 29.87 2.19 11.19
N ALA A 111 30.34 3.25 10.53
CA ALA A 111 31.59 3.92 10.88
C ALA A 111 31.52 4.61 12.25
N ALA A 112 30.43 5.33 12.54
CA ALA A 112 30.21 5.99 13.82
C ALA A 112 30.12 4.97 14.97
N TRP A 113 29.46 3.83 14.75
CA TRP A 113 29.44 2.72 15.69
C TRP A 113 30.84 2.17 15.97
N ALA A 114 31.64 1.94 14.93
CA ALA A 114 33.02 1.48 15.09
C ALA A 114 33.92 2.47 15.86
N MET A 115 33.59 3.76 15.83
CA MET A 115 34.25 4.82 16.60
C MET A 115 33.70 4.95 18.04
N GLY A 116 32.79 4.09 18.48
CA GLY A 116 32.20 4.13 19.82
C GLY A 116 31.22 5.29 20.05
N GLN A 117 30.66 5.86 18.98
CA GLN A 117 29.68 6.96 19.09
C GLN A 117 28.31 6.43 19.50
N ARG A 118 27.59 7.19 20.33
CA ARG A 118 26.21 6.89 20.72
C ARG A 118 25.24 7.24 19.59
N ILE A 119 24.87 6.24 18.80
CA ILE A 119 24.03 6.43 17.60
C ILE A 119 22.58 5.96 17.79
N ALA A 120 22.22 5.35 18.90
CA ALA A 120 20.96 4.61 19.04
C ALA A 120 19.71 5.43 18.67
N VAL A 121 19.54 6.64 19.21
CA VAL A 121 18.39 7.52 18.92
C VAL A 121 18.37 7.96 17.44
N ALA A 122 19.50 8.43 16.93
CA ALA A 122 19.60 8.89 15.54
C ALA A 122 19.37 7.74 14.55
N PHE A 123 19.93 6.56 14.83
CA PHE A 123 19.74 5.35 14.05
C PHE A 123 18.30 4.85 14.12
N TYR A 124 17.64 4.95 15.28
CA TYR A 124 16.24 4.56 15.45
C TYR A 124 15.32 5.35 14.52
N ILE A 125 15.41 6.68 14.61
CA ILE A 125 14.63 7.63 13.81
C ILE A 125 14.95 7.46 12.33
N TRP A 126 16.24 7.38 12.00
CA TRP A 126 16.69 7.21 10.61
C TRP A 126 16.17 5.91 9.99
N LEU A 127 16.30 4.77 10.68
CA LEU A 127 15.87 3.48 10.14
C LEU A 127 14.36 3.44 9.92
N GLY A 128 13.60 4.05 10.83
CA GLY A 128 12.16 4.20 10.64
C GLY A 128 11.81 5.03 9.41
N ILE A 129 12.48 6.17 9.20
CA ILE A 129 12.31 6.98 7.97
C ILE A 129 12.72 6.18 6.73
N ALA A 130 13.89 5.55 6.75
CA ALA A 130 14.43 4.77 5.64
C ALA A 130 13.49 3.64 5.23
N SER A 131 12.92 2.91 6.19
CA SER A 131 12.00 1.81 5.92
C SER A 131 10.74 2.23 5.15
N VAL A 132 10.17 3.38 5.49
CA VAL A 132 8.98 3.94 4.82
C VAL A 132 9.36 4.44 3.43
N MET A 133 10.47 5.17 3.32
CA MET A 133 10.90 5.78 2.07
C MET A 133 11.36 4.73 1.04
N ILE A 134 12.24 3.80 1.42
CA ILE A 134 12.76 2.78 0.50
C ILE A 134 11.62 1.92 -0.05
N LEU A 135 10.69 1.49 0.81
CA LEU A 135 9.54 0.68 0.39
C LEU A 135 8.59 1.46 -0.53
N ALA A 136 8.30 2.73 -0.21
CA ALA A 136 7.44 3.57 -1.05
C ALA A 136 8.05 3.78 -2.45
N VAL A 137 9.34 4.07 -2.54
CA VAL A 137 10.03 4.29 -3.81
C VAL A 137 10.19 2.99 -4.60
N PHE A 138 10.38 1.85 -3.92
CA PHE A 138 10.36 0.53 -4.55
C PHE A 138 9.02 0.27 -5.27
N TRP A 139 7.89 0.52 -4.60
CA TRP A 139 6.58 0.33 -5.20
C TRP A 139 6.29 1.33 -6.31
N ALA A 140 6.74 2.58 -6.18
CA ALA A 140 6.65 3.57 -7.26
C ALA A 140 7.44 3.12 -8.50
N PHE A 141 8.67 2.63 -8.29
CA PHE A 141 9.49 2.05 -9.35
C PHE A 141 8.82 0.85 -10.00
N ALA A 142 8.30 -0.11 -9.23
CA ALA A 142 7.61 -1.28 -9.78
C ALA A 142 6.35 -0.89 -10.59
N ALA A 143 5.59 0.10 -10.12
CA ALA A 143 4.41 0.63 -10.81
C ALA A 143 4.77 1.35 -12.12
N ASP A 144 5.93 2.02 -12.19
CA ASP A 144 6.42 2.65 -13.41
C ASP A 144 6.87 1.64 -14.48
N LEU A 145 7.22 0.40 -14.09
CA LEU A 145 7.67 -0.64 -15.02
C LEU A 145 6.53 -1.33 -15.76
N PHE A 146 5.39 -1.55 -15.11
CA PHE A 146 4.34 -2.44 -15.62
C PHE A 146 3.02 -1.74 -15.88
N ASN A 147 2.36 -2.11 -16.99
CA ASN A 147 0.96 -1.74 -17.18
C ASN A 147 0.05 -2.43 -16.16
N LEU A 148 -1.17 -1.93 -16.02
CA LEU A 148 -2.13 -2.37 -15.00
C LEU A 148 -2.34 -3.90 -14.99
N ARG A 149 -2.51 -4.51 -16.18
CA ARG A 149 -2.79 -5.95 -16.30
C ARG A 149 -1.61 -6.83 -15.91
N SER A 150 -0.38 -6.37 -16.16
CA SER A 150 0.82 -7.09 -15.71
C SER A 150 1.08 -6.86 -14.23
N GLY A 151 0.90 -5.64 -13.72
CA GLY A 151 1.02 -5.32 -12.30
C GLY A 151 0.10 -6.16 -11.41
N GLN A 152 -1.18 -6.29 -11.76
CA GLN A 152 -2.17 -7.09 -11.02
C GLN A 152 -1.76 -8.56 -10.83
N ARG A 153 -1.02 -9.13 -11.78
CA ARG A 153 -0.56 -10.53 -11.75
C ARG A 153 0.78 -10.67 -11.02
N ILE A 154 1.72 -9.76 -11.27
CA ILE A 154 3.11 -9.87 -10.79
C ILE A 154 3.29 -9.32 -9.38
N PHE A 155 2.61 -8.23 -9.00
CA PHE A 155 2.83 -7.58 -7.71
C PHE A 155 2.50 -8.45 -6.48
N PRO A 156 1.46 -9.31 -6.49
CA PRO A 156 1.23 -10.24 -5.37
C PRO A 156 2.42 -11.17 -5.12
N LEU A 157 3.08 -11.65 -6.19
CA LEU A 157 4.28 -12.48 -6.10
C LEU A 157 5.46 -11.69 -5.50
N VAL A 158 5.64 -10.44 -5.93
CA VAL A 158 6.70 -9.53 -5.43
C VAL A 158 6.48 -9.18 -3.95
N ALA A 159 5.23 -8.96 -3.55
CA ALA A 159 4.86 -8.73 -2.16
C ALA A 159 5.14 -9.97 -1.29
N ALA A 160 4.82 -11.16 -1.80
CA ALA A 160 5.12 -12.43 -1.11
C ALA A 160 6.62 -12.62 -0.89
N ALA A 161 7.47 -12.28 -1.87
CA ALA A 161 8.92 -12.32 -1.72
C ALA A 161 9.43 -11.35 -0.63
N GLY A 162 8.84 -10.15 -0.53
CA GLY A 162 9.15 -9.19 0.53
C GLY A 162 8.76 -9.71 1.93
N ALA A 163 7.57 -10.30 2.05
CA ALA A 163 7.13 -10.94 3.30
C ALA A 163 8.05 -12.11 3.72
N LEU A 164 8.53 -12.89 2.75
CA LEU A 164 9.50 -13.96 2.97
C LEU A 164 10.86 -13.39 3.43
N GLY A 165 11.31 -12.28 2.84
CA GLY A 165 12.50 -11.56 3.27
C GLY A 165 12.40 -11.06 4.71
N ALA A 166 11.25 -10.50 5.09
CA ALA A 166 10.97 -10.08 6.47
C ALA A 166 11.01 -11.26 7.46
N LEU A 167 10.40 -12.39 7.10
CA LEU A 167 10.36 -13.59 7.92
C LEU A 167 11.75 -14.19 8.12
N VAL A 168 12.54 -14.34 7.05
CA VAL A 168 13.91 -14.86 7.14
C VAL A 168 14.79 -13.87 7.90
N GLY A 169 14.65 -12.57 7.64
CA GLY A 169 15.43 -11.51 8.29
C GLY A 169 15.25 -11.50 9.80
N SER A 170 13.99 -11.52 10.26
CA SER A 170 13.70 -11.62 11.69
C SER A 170 14.17 -12.95 12.29
N GLY A 171 14.06 -14.06 11.56
CA GLY A 171 14.45 -15.39 12.06
C GLY A 171 15.95 -15.58 12.29
N VAL A 172 16.81 -15.07 11.40
CA VAL A 172 18.27 -15.26 11.49
C VAL A 172 19.00 -14.09 12.13
N SER A 173 18.31 -12.97 12.37
CA SER A 173 18.89 -11.72 12.86
C SER A 173 19.75 -11.85 14.11
N ALA A 174 19.27 -12.55 15.16
CA ALA A 174 20.04 -12.74 16.39
C ALA A 174 21.32 -13.54 16.15
N ASP A 175 21.27 -14.59 15.35
CA ASP A 175 22.45 -15.42 15.04
C ASP A 175 23.48 -14.61 14.24
N VAL A 176 23.00 -13.82 13.27
CA VAL A 176 23.85 -12.93 12.46
C VAL A 176 24.47 -11.83 13.32
N ASP A 177 23.72 -11.25 14.25
CA ASP A 177 24.21 -10.22 15.17
C ASP A 177 25.25 -10.80 16.15
N GLN A 178 25.03 -12.00 16.69
CA GLN A 178 26.03 -12.68 17.53
C GLN A 178 27.33 -12.98 16.77
N LEU A 179 27.24 -13.30 15.48
CA LEU A 179 28.40 -13.61 14.63
C LEU A 179 29.16 -12.38 14.16
N LEU A 180 28.45 -11.32 13.76
CA LEU A 180 29.03 -10.15 13.08
C LEU A 180 29.07 -8.89 13.96
N GLY A 181 28.34 -8.88 15.07
CA GLY A 181 28.02 -7.70 15.86
C GLY A 181 27.12 -6.70 15.14
N HIS A 182 26.55 -5.76 15.91
CA HIS A 182 25.71 -4.66 15.43
C HIS A 182 26.26 -3.96 14.17
N GLY A 183 27.55 -3.58 14.19
CA GLY A 183 28.21 -2.93 13.05
C GLY A 183 28.33 -3.82 11.82
N GLY A 184 28.57 -5.13 12.00
CA GLY A 184 28.63 -6.08 10.90
C GLY A 184 27.24 -6.34 10.27
N VAL A 185 26.17 -6.33 11.07
CA VAL A 185 24.78 -6.36 10.58
C VAL A 185 24.49 -5.12 9.72
N MET A 186 24.95 -3.93 10.13
CA MET A 186 24.80 -2.70 9.33
C MET A 186 25.51 -2.80 7.98
N LEU A 187 26.74 -3.36 7.94
CA LEU A 187 27.48 -3.58 6.70
C LEU A 187 26.80 -4.60 5.79
N LEU A 188 26.28 -5.70 6.35
CA LEU A 188 25.53 -6.70 5.60
C LEU A 188 24.26 -6.10 4.99
N ALA A 189 23.51 -5.31 5.76
CA ALA A 189 22.33 -4.61 5.25
C ALA A 189 22.68 -3.58 4.15
N ALA A 190 23.80 -2.87 4.27
CA ALA A 190 24.30 -1.97 3.22
C ALA A 190 24.64 -2.73 1.93
N LEU A 191 25.23 -3.93 2.04
CA LEU A 191 25.49 -4.81 0.90
C LEU A 191 24.17 -5.26 0.22
N LEU A 192 23.16 -5.62 1.02
CA LEU A 192 21.85 -6.03 0.52
C LEU A 192 21.10 -4.89 -0.18
N PHE A 193 21.14 -3.68 0.37
CA PHE A 193 20.60 -2.50 -0.31
C PHE A 193 21.34 -2.20 -1.61
N SER A 194 22.67 -2.31 -1.61
CA SER A 194 23.48 -2.15 -2.82
C SER A 194 23.12 -3.19 -3.90
N LEU A 195 22.92 -4.44 -3.50
CA LEU A 195 22.45 -5.52 -4.37
C LEU A 195 21.07 -5.20 -4.97
N ALA A 196 20.13 -4.70 -4.17
CA ALA A 196 18.81 -4.30 -4.65
C ALA A 196 18.90 -3.14 -5.68
N GLY A 197 19.74 -2.14 -5.42
CA GLY A 197 20.01 -1.03 -6.35
C GLY A 197 20.67 -1.48 -7.65
N TRP A 198 21.61 -2.44 -7.58
CA TRP A 198 22.26 -3.03 -8.75
C TRP A 198 21.27 -3.83 -9.61
N LEU A 199 20.42 -4.66 -8.99
CA LEU A 199 19.37 -5.41 -9.70
C LEU A 199 18.40 -4.46 -10.42
N ALA A 200 18.07 -3.31 -9.82
CA ALA A 200 17.18 -2.32 -10.40
C ALA A 200 17.73 -1.72 -11.71
N ALA A 201 19.03 -1.47 -11.79
CA ALA A 201 19.68 -0.85 -12.96
C ALA A 201 19.45 -1.63 -14.27
N GLY A 202 19.36 -2.96 -14.18
CA GLY A 202 19.12 -3.81 -15.35
C GLY A 202 17.67 -4.28 -15.51
N THR A 203 16.73 -3.84 -14.67
CA THR A 203 15.37 -4.41 -14.67
C THR A 203 14.51 -3.89 -15.83
N GLY A 204 14.60 -2.60 -16.16
CA GLY A 204 13.81 -1.96 -17.23
C GLY A 204 13.91 -2.65 -18.60
N PRO A 205 15.12 -2.88 -19.14
CA PRO A 205 15.31 -3.51 -20.45
C PRO A 205 14.76 -4.94 -20.59
N LEU A 206 14.49 -5.62 -19.47
CA LEU A 206 13.97 -6.99 -19.46
C LEU A 206 12.44 -7.06 -19.65
N ILE A 207 11.75 -5.91 -19.64
CA ILE A 207 10.29 -5.86 -19.69
C ILE A 207 9.83 -6.15 -21.12
N PRO A 208 8.98 -7.17 -21.35
CA PRO A 208 8.39 -7.40 -22.66
C PRO A 208 7.50 -6.23 -23.09
N ALA A 209 7.51 -5.90 -24.39
CA ALA A 209 6.75 -4.76 -24.95
C ALA A 209 5.24 -4.77 -24.59
N GLY A 210 4.62 -5.95 -24.45
CA GLY A 210 3.20 -6.08 -24.06
C GLY A 210 2.91 -6.00 -22.56
N SER A 211 3.93 -5.83 -21.73
CA SER A 211 3.86 -5.79 -20.27
C SER A 211 4.31 -4.45 -19.68
N GLY A 212 5.02 -3.63 -20.45
CA GLY A 212 5.47 -2.30 -20.05
C GLY A 212 4.43 -1.21 -20.24
N CYS A 213 4.71 -0.03 -19.67
CA CYS A 213 3.91 1.19 -19.79
C CYS A 213 4.10 1.95 -21.11
N ALA A 214 4.99 1.50 -22.00
CA ALA A 214 5.45 2.24 -23.19
C ALA A 214 4.42 2.41 -24.34
N GLY A 215 3.13 2.14 -24.11
CA GLY A 215 2.07 2.26 -25.11
C GLY A 215 0.75 2.87 -24.60
N GLU A 216 0.64 3.15 -23.30
CA GLU A 216 -0.47 3.95 -22.75
C GLU A 216 0.01 5.39 -22.70
N ALA A 217 -0.25 6.14 -23.77
CA ALA A 217 -0.31 7.61 -23.69
C ALA A 217 -1.26 7.92 -22.53
N LEU A 218 -0.67 8.38 -21.43
CA LEU A 218 -1.34 8.56 -20.15
C LEU A 218 -2.64 9.33 -20.38
N SER A 219 -3.78 8.66 -20.17
CA SER A 219 -4.96 9.35 -19.66
C SER A 219 -4.48 10.28 -18.55
N PRO A 220 -4.96 11.53 -18.47
CA PRO A 220 -4.45 12.50 -17.51
C PRO A 220 -4.43 11.86 -16.12
N MET A 221 -3.23 11.58 -15.62
CA MET A 221 -3.03 11.01 -14.30
C MET A 221 -3.44 12.08 -13.30
N ARG A 222 -4.52 11.78 -12.56
CA ARG A 222 -4.99 12.36 -11.28
C ARG A 222 -5.02 13.90 -11.23
N PRO A 223 -6.17 14.53 -10.99
CA PRO A 223 -6.20 15.94 -10.63
C PRO A 223 -5.20 16.21 -9.49
N ASP A 224 -4.39 17.25 -9.62
CA ASP A 224 -3.52 17.71 -8.56
C ASP A 224 -4.39 18.18 -7.41
N TYR A 225 -4.48 17.37 -6.36
CA TYR A 225 -5.15 17.76 -5.14
C TYR A 225 -4.09 18.37 -4.21
N PRO A 226 -4.19 19.66 -3.86
CA PRO A 226 -3.40 20.23 -2.78
C PRO A 226 -3.56 19.38 -1.51
N LEU A 227 -2.52 19.30 -0.67
CA LEU A 227 -2.58 18.57 0.61
C LEU A 227 -3.83 18.95 1.42
N ALA A 228 -4.16 20.25 1.46
CA ALA A 228 -5.34 20.79 2.12
C ALA A 228 -6.66 20.18 1.63
N GLN A 229 -6.76 19.83 0.35
CA GLN A 229 -7.96 19.22 -0.22
C GLN A 229 -8.14 17.78 0.27
N GLY A 230 -7.05 17.04 0.50
CA GLY A 230 -7.11 15.72 1.12
C GLY A 230 -7.70 15.77 2.53
N PHE A 231 -7.30 16.75 3.34
CA PHE A 231 -7.89 16.99 4.66
C PHE A 231 -9.36 17.37 4.58
N LEU A 232 -9.72 18.24 3.64
CA LEU A 232 -11.11 18.66 3.44
C LEU A 232 -12.00 17.47 3.05
N ILE A 233 -11.53 16.61 2.13
CA ILE A 233 -12.24 15.39 1.73
C ILE A 233 -12.47 14.47 2.94
N VAL A 234 -11.42 14.25 3.76
CA VAL A 234 -11.56 13.44 4.98
C VAL A 234 -12.55 14.06 5.96
N TRP A 235 -12.53 15.39 6.14
CA TRP A 235 -13.42 16.09 7.07
C TRP A 235 -14.88 16.10 6.63
N GLN A 236 -15.14 16.26 5.33
CA GLN A 236 -16.49 16.32 4.78
C GLN A 236 -17.18 14.94 4.76
N SER A 237 -16.41 13.87 4.58
CA SER A 237 -16.93 12.52 4.52
C SER A 237 -17.03 11.88 5.90
N GLN A 238 -18.25 11.53 6.32
CA GLN A 238 -18.47 10.87 7.61
C GLN A 238 -17.75 9.52 7.70
N THR A 239 -17.78 8.72 6.64
CA THR A 239 -17.10 7.42 6.57
C THR A 239 -15.58 7.58 6.72
N LEU A 240 -14.98 8.54 6.00
CA LEU A 240 -13.54 8.81 6.12
C LEU A 240 -13.15 9.35 7.50
N ARG A 241 -13.96 10.21 8.13
CA ARG A 241 -13.70 10.67 9.52
C ARG A 241 -13.64 9.51 10.50
N LEU A 242 -14.56 8.55 10.39
CA LEU A 242 -14.55 7.36 11.24
C LEU A 242 -13.31 6.49 10.97
N ILE A 243 -12.96 6.27 9.71
CA ILE A 243 -11.74 5.51 9.35
C ILE A 243 -10.47 6.23 9.84
N ALA A 244 -10.42 7.55 9.76
CA ALA A 244 -9.32 8.34 10.30
C ALA A 244 -9.22 8.19 11.82
N GLY A 245 -10.35 8.28 12.54
CA GLY A 245 -10.42 8.04 13.98
C GLY A 245 -9.99 6.63 14.37
N LEU A 246 -10.44 5.62 13.63
CA LEU A 246 -9.99 4.23 13.78
C LEU A 246 -8.47 4.12 13.66
N VAL A 247 -7.88 4.68 12.60
CA VAL A 247 -6.43 4.62 12.35
C VAL A 247 -5.62 5.34 13.42
N ILE A 248 -6.09 6.49 13.91
CA ILE A 248 -5.43 7.23 15.00
C ILE A 248 -5.45 6.40 16.28
N LEU A 249 -6.63 5.93 16.70
CA LEU A 249 -6.77 5.13 17.92
C LEU A 249 -5.99 3.83 17.83
N LEU A 250 -6.04 3.15 16.69
CA LEU A 250 -5.32 1.91 16.45
C LEU A 250 -3.82 2.10 16.63
N ASN A 251 -3.24 3.15 16.03
CA ASN A 251 -1.81 3.44 16.18
C ASN A 251 -1.45 3.89 17.59
N LEU A 252 -2.29 4.72 18.22
CA LEU A 252 -2.10 5.13 19.60
C LEU A 252 -2.03 3.92 20.56
N ILE A 253 -2.98 2.99 20.44
CA ILE A 253 -3.01 1.75 21.23
C ILE A 253 -1.77 0.91 20.94
N ASN A 254 -1.42 0.72 19.66
CA ASN A 254 -0.28 -0.09 19.25
C ASN A 254 1.05 0.46 19.82
N THR A 255 1.29 1.75 19.65
CA THR A 255 2.53 2.42 20.11
C THR A 255 2.60 2.44 21.64
N ASN A 256 1.47 2.65 22.34
CA ASN A 256 1.42 2.48 23.79
C ASN A 256 1.66 1.02 24.23
N GLY A 257 1.15 0.04 23.47
CA GLY A 257 1.40 -1.38 23.71
C GLY A 257 2.89 -1.72 23.57
N GLU A 258 3.56 -1.18 22.57
CA GLU A 258 5.01 -1.31 22.42
C GLU A 258 5.79 -0.66 23.57
N TYR A 259 5.32 0.47 24.11
CA TYR A 259 5.88 1.07 25.32
C TYR A 259 5.74 0.15 26.54
N ILE A 260 4.56 -0.45 26.75
CA ILE A 260 4.33 -1.40 27.84
C ILE A 260 5.29 -2.59 27.72
N LEU A 261 5.40 -3.19 26.52
CA LEU A 261 6.34 -4.28 26.27
C LEU A 261 7.79 -3.86 26.56
N ALA A 262 8.21 -2.72 26.02
CA ALA A 262 9.56 -2.20 26.21
C ALA A 262 9.86 -1.99 27.70
N SER A 263 8.90 -1.48 28.47
CA SER A 263 9.05 -1.26 29.91
C SER A 263 9.31 -2.57 30.66
N PHE A 264 8.50 -3.62 30.44
CA PHE A 264 8.72 -4.94 31.07
C PHE A 264 10.04 -5.59 30.66
N VAL A 265 10.42 -5.44 29.39
CA VAL A 265 11.66 -6.02 28.85
C VAL A 265 12.88 -5.31 29.43
N THR A 266 12.84 -3.97 29.53
CA THR A 266 13.90 -3.16 30.12
C THR A 266 14.01 -3.39 31.62
N GLU A 267 12.90 -3.53 32.34
CA GLU A 267 12.92 -3.86 33.77
C GLU A 267 13.68 -5.17 34.03
N HIS A 268 13.41 -6.21 33.23
CA HIS A 268 14.15 -7.46 33.34
C HIS A 268 15.62 -7.33 32.92
N SER A 269 15.92 -6.59 31.85
CA SER A 269 17.31 -6.42 31.39
C SER A 269 18.17 -5.69 32.42
N ASN A 270 17.60 -4.75 33.18
CA ASN A 270 18.29 -4.02 34.24
C ASN A 270 18.74 -4.91 35.42
N THR A 271 18.24 -6.14 35.51
CA THR A 271 18.69 -7.13 36.50
C THR A 271 19.91 -7.95 36.05
N LEU A 272 20.34 -7.76 34.81
CA LEU A 272 21.44 -8.47 34.17
C LEU A 272 22.65 -7.54 34.00
N ASP A 273 23.85 -8.11 33.90
CA ASP A 273 25.06 -7.36 33.53
C ASP A 273 24.94 -6.81 32.09
N ASP A 274 25.60 -5.69 31.78
CA ASP A 274 25.48 -4.98 30.48
C ASP A 274 25.53 -5.89 29.24
N LYS A 275 26.51 -6.81 29.19
CA LYS A 275 26.64 -7.76 28.06
C LYS A 275 25.53 -8.80 28.02
N ALA A 276 25.03 -9.23 29.18
CA ALA A 276 23.92 -10.16 29.25
C ALA A 276 22.59 -9.48 28.92
N ALA A 277 22.42 -8.22 29.35
CA ALA A 277 21.29 -7.37 29.02
C ALA A 277 21.16 -7.15 27.50
N ASP A 278 22.25 -6.74 26.83
CA ASP A 278 22.26 -6.54 25.38
C ASP A 278 21.90 -7.81 24.59
N ASN A 279 22.55 -8.93 24.91
CA ASN A 279 22.24 -10.23 24.31
C ASN A 279 20.79 -10.68 24.56
N TYR A 280 20.27 -10.42 25.76
CA TYR A 280 18.89 -10.71 26.12
C TYR A 280 17.92 -9.89 25.28
N LEU A 281 18.13 -8.57 25.18
CA LEU A 281 17.28 -7.66 24.39
C LEU A 281 17.25 -8.08 22.92
N THR A 282 18.42 -8.32 22.32
CA THR A 282 18.53 -8.75 20.92
C THR A 282 17.82 -10.08 20.68
N THR A 283 18.05 -11.06 21.54
CA THR A 283 17.40 -12.38 21.41
C THR A 283 15.88 -12.28 21.63
N PHE A 284 15.44 -11.46 22.58
CA PHE A 284 14.03 -11.24 22.86
C PHE A 284 13.31 -10.63 21.65
N TYR A 285 13.82 -9.52 21.11
CA TYR A 285 13.19 -8.83 19.98
C TYR A 285 13.28 -9.64 18.69
N ALA A 286 14.36 -10.39 18.45
CA ALA A 286 14.46 -11.31 17.33
C ALA A 286 13.33 -12.35 17.34
N ARG A 287 13.17 -13.06 18.48
CA ARG A 287 12.12 -14.08 18.64
C ARG A 287 10.72 -13.49 18.60
N TYR A 288 10.52 -12.33 19.23
CA TYR A 288 9.25 -11.61 19.22
C TYR A 288 8.85 -11.19 17.80
N LEU A 289 9.76 -10.58 17.04
CA LEU A 289 9.51 -10.15 15.67
C LEU A 289 9.32 -11.34 14.73
N PHE A 290 10.12 -12.40 14.86
CA PHE A 290 9.97 -13.62 14.08
C PHE A 290 8.60 -14.26 14.30
N ALA A 291 8.22 -14.48 15.55
CA ALA A 291 6.94 -15.11 15.88
C ALA A 291 5.74 -14.24 15.44
N THR A 292 5.81 -12.93 15.63
CA THR A 292 4.78 -11.98 15.17
C THR A 292 4.62 -12.00 13.66
N THR A 293 5.74 -12.00 12.93
CA THR A 293 5.76 -12.00 11.45
C THR A 293 5.27 -13.35 10.90
N ALA A 294 5.71 -14.46 11.49
CA ALA A 294 5.30 -15.81 11.13
C ALA A 294 3.79 -16.01 11.35
N LEU A 295 3.28 -15.64 12.53
CA LEU A 295 1.85 -15.74 12.84
C LEU A 295 1.01 -14.82 11.95
N GLY A 296 1.45 -13.59 11.70
CA GLY A 296 0.78 -12.67 10.78
C GLY A 296 0.68 -13.25 9.37
N PHE A 297 1.76 -13.86 8.87
CA PHE A 297 1.77 -14.54 7.59
C PHE A 297 0.80 -15.75 7.56
N LEU A 298 0.78 -16.58 8.60
CA LEU A 298 -0.15 -17.69 8.72
C LEU A 298 -1.61 -17.22 8.78
N PHE A 299 -1.90 -16.16 9.53
CA PHE A 299 -3.23 -15.57 9.58
C PHE A 299 -3.64 -15.01 8.21
N GLN A 300 -2.74 -14.33 7.50
CA GLN A 300 -3.00 -13.84 6.16
C GLN A 300 -3.38 -14.97 5.18
N LEU A 301 -2.63 -16.09 5.21
CA LEU A 301 -2.86 -17.21 4.32
C LEU A 301 -4.14 -18.01 4.65
N PHE A 302 -4.35 -18.30 5.94
CA PHE A 302 -5.36 -19.27 6.35
C PHE A 302 -6.61 -18.64 6.94
N LEU A 303 -6.47 -17.52 7.67
CA LEU A 303 -7.54 -16.99 8.51
C LEU A 303 -8.35 -15.88 7.82
N VAL A 304 -7.69 -14.93 7.14
CA VAL A 304 -8.34 -13.73 6.57
C VAL A 304 -9.49 -14.09 5.62
N SER A 305 -9.24 -14.93 4.60
CA SER A 305 -10.29 -15.34 3.64
C SER A 305 -11.46 -16.07 4.32
N ARG A 306 -11.19 -16.87 5.35
CA ARG A 306 -12.21 -17.63 6.09
C ARG A 306 -13.08 -16.72 6.96
N ILE A 307 -12.48 -15.73 7.62
CA ILE A 307 -13.21 -14.73 8.40
C ILE A 307 -14.12 -13.92 7.49
N TYR A 308 -13.61 -13.40 6.36
CA TYR A 308 -14.43 -12.61 5.44
C TYR A 308 -15.63 -13.37 4.90
N LYS A 309 -15.46 -14.65 4.56
CA LYS A 309 -16.57 -15.50 4.09
C LYS A 309 -17.61 -15.80 5.17
N ARG A 310 -17.23 -15.83 6.46
CA ARG A 310 -18.12 -16.20 7.57
C ARG A 310 -18.83 -15.01 8.20
N VAL A 311 -18.11 -13.90 8.43
CA VAL A 311 -18.64 -12.74 9.19
C VAL A 311 -18.62 -11.43 8.40
N GLY A 312 -18.15 -11.44 7.15
CA GLY A 312 -18.08 -10.25 6.30
C GLY A 312 -16.98 -9.26 6.71
N ILE A 313 -16.88 -8.16 5.96
CA ILE A 313 -15.90 -7.08 6.18
C ILE A 313 -16.18 -6.37 7.51
N ALA A 314 -17.44 -6.03 7.79
CA ALA A 314 -17.82 -5.38 9.05
C ALA A 314 -17.51 -6.25 10.27
N GLY A 315 -17.81 -7.55 10.21
CA GLY A 315 -17.48 -8.48 11.30
C GLY A 315 -15.99 -8.67 11.51
N ALA A 316 -15.19 -8.66 10.43
CA ALA A 316 -13.74 -8.73 10.52
C ALA A 316 -13.13 -7.54 11.28
N LEU A 317 -13.72 -6.35 11.16
CA LEU A 317 -13.28 -5.12 11.83
C LEU A 317 -13.41 -5.16 13.36
N TYR A 318 -14.26 -6.04 13.89
CA TYR A 318 -14.48 -6.18 15.34
C TYR A 318 -13.45 -7.10 15.99
N VAL A 319 -12.76 -7.94 15.21
CA VAL A 319 -11.86 -8.97 15.75
C VAL A 319 -10.70 -8.36 16.51
N LEU A 320 -10.03 -7.34 15.95
CA LEU A 320 -8.87 -6.74 16.60
C LEU A 320 -9.23 -5.95 17.87
N PRO A 321 -10.24 -5.05 17.89
CA PRO A 321 -10.62 -4.35 19.11
C PRO A 321 -11.07 -5.30 20.24
N VAL A 322 -11.82 -6.36 19.92
CA VAL A 322 -12.21 -7.37 20.92
C VAL A 322 -10.98 -8.09 21.47
N LEU A 323 -10.05 -8.48 20.60
CA LEU A 323 -8.78 -9.09 21.01
C LEU A 323 -7.99 -8.14 21.92
N MET A 324 -7.89 -6.85 21.57
CA MET A 324 -7.22 -5.83 22.37
C MET A 324 -7.85 -5.69 23.77
N ILE A 325 -9.18 -5.63 23.87
CA ILE A 325 -9.87 -5.56 25.16
C ILE A 325 -9.52 -6.78 26.03
N ILE A 326 -9.58 -7.99 25.45
CA ILE A 326 -9.22 -9.23 26.15
C ILE A 326 -7.75 -9.18 26.61
N ASN A 327 -6.85 -8.79 25.70
CA ASN A 327 -5.41 -8.69 25.95
C ASN A 327 -5.08 -7.73 27.09
N TYR A 328 -5.53 -6.48 27.01
CA TYR A 328 -5.23 -5.47 28.04
C TYR A 328 -5.94 -5.77 29.37
N SER A 329 -7.14 -6.39 29.34
CA SER A 329 -7.79 -6.88 30.57
C SER A 329 -6.97 -7.99 31.23
N LEU A 330 -6.44 -8.93 30.43
CA LEU A 330 -5.60 -10.01 30.93
C LEU A 330 -4.25 -9.48 31.47
N MET A 331 -3.63 -8.52 30.77
CA MET A 331 -2.41 -7.86 31.25
C MET A 331 -2.64 -7.13 32.57
N ALA A 332 -3.81 -6.49 32.75
CA ALA A 332 -4.14 -5.79 34.00
C ALA A 332 -4.30 -6.77 35.18
N LEU A 333 -4.80 -7.98 34.92
CA LEU A 333 -4.97 -9.03 35.93
C LEU A 333 -3.66 -9.77 36.23
N ILE A 334 -2.82 -9.98 35.20
CA ILE A 334 -1.59 -10.76 35.27
C ILE A 334 -0.46 -9.99 34.57
N PRO A 335 0.12 -8.96 35.22
CA PRO A 335 1.12 -8.09 34.64
C PRO A 335 2.50 -8.76 34.63
N VAL A 336 2.65 -9.83 33.83
CA VAL A 336 3.92 -10.55 33.65
C VAL A 336 4.35 -10.51 32.18
N LEU A 337 5.66 -10.43 31.96
CA LEU A 337 6.24 -10.27 30.62
C LEU A 337 5.74 -11.33 29.61
N VAL A 338 5.54 -12.57 30.04
CA VAL A 338 5.04 -13.66 29.15
C VAL A 338 3.63 -13.37 28.64
N VAL A 339 2.74 -12.83 29.48
CA VAL A 339 1.38 -12.44 29.10
C VAL A 339 1.42 -11.26 28.14
N VAL A 340 2.17 -10.20 28.50
CA VAL A 340 2.31 -9.00 27.68
C VAL A 340 2.88 -9.32 26.29
N ARG A 341 3.97 -10.09 26.24
CA ARG A 341 4.60 -10.53 24.99
C ARG A 341 3.64 -11.33 24.11
N THR A 342 2.91 -12.28 24.69
CA THR A 342 2.01 -13.16 23.92
C THR A 342 0.80 -12.40 23.40
N ALA A 343 0.23 -11.53 24.22
CA ALA A 343 -0.90 -10.69 23.86
C ALA A 343 -0.53 -9.73 22.72
N LEU A 344 0.59 -9.00 22.83
CA LEU A 344 1.04 -8.08 21.78
C LEU A 344 1.51 -8.80 20.52
N MET A 345 2.08 -10.00 20.64
CA MET A 345 2.40 -10.83 19.48
C MET A 345 1.12 -11.16 18.69
N LEU A 346 0.06 -11.65 19.37
CA LEU A 346 -1.23 -11.93 18.74
C LEU A 346 -1.88 -10.67 18.15
N GLU A 347 -1.89 -9.58 18.90
CA GLU A 347 -2.43 -8.28 18.49
C GLU A 347 -1.77 -7.79 17.20
N ASN A 348 -0.43 -7.76 17.17
CA ASN A 348 0.32 -7.33 16.01
C ASN A 348 0.14 -8.28 14.82
N SER A 349 0.10 -9.60 15.04
CA SER A 349 -0.16 -10.55 13.97
C SER A 349 -1.55 -10.36 13.34
N VAL A 350 -2.60 -10.08 14.13
CA VAL A 350 -3.94 -9.76 13.61
C VAL A 350 -3.96 -8.39 12.93
N ASN A 351 -3.25 -7.40 13.48
CA ASN A 351 -3.15 -6.06 12.91
C ASN A 351 -2.52 -6.07 11.50
N TYR A 352 -1.37 -6.75 11.35
CA TYR A 352 -0.66 -6.83 10.07
C TYR A 352 -1.34 -7.72 9.03
N SER A 353 -2.29 -8.58 9.42
CA SER A 353 -3.01 -9.47 8.51
C SER A 353 -4.44 -9.01 8.29
N LEU A 354 -5.33 -9.35 9.21
CA LEU A 354 -6.76 -9.13 9.11
C LEU A 354 -7.13 -7.65 9.12
N GLU A 355 -6.63 -6.87 10.08
CA GLU A 355 -7.04 -5.47 10.22
C GLU A 355 -6.57 -4.63 9.02
N THR A 356 -5.31 -4.78 8.62
CA THR A 356 -4.78 -4.09 7.44
C THR A 356 -5.58 -4.45 6.18
N THR A 357 -5.90 -5.73 5.97
CA THR A 357 -6.73 -6.16 4.85
C THR A 357 -8.15 -5.60 4.95
N THR A 358 -8.72 -5.53 6.16
CA THR A 358 -10.09 -5.05 6.42
C THR A 358 -10.18 -3.56 6.16
N ARG A 359 -9.24 -2.78 6.69
CA ARG A 359 -9.14 -1.35 6.46
C ARG A 359 -9.06 -1.03 4.98
N HIS A 360 -8.29 -1.78 4.19
CA HIS A 360 -8.25 -1.57 2.74
C HIS A 360 -9.57 -1.89 2.05
N ALA A 361 -10.31 -2.91 2.52
CA ALA A 361 -11.63 -3.25 2.01
C ALA A 361 -12.69 -2.18 2.33
N LEU A 362 -12.53 -1.41 3.42
CA LEU A 362 -13.45 -0.31 3.78
C LEU A 362 -13.52 0.81 2.74
N PHE A 363 -12.49 0.94 1.88
CA PHE A 363 -12.46 1.92 0.79
C PHE A 363 -12.99 1.37 -0.55
N LEU A 364 -13.59 0.17 -0.55
CA LEU A 364 -14.21 -0.37 -1.76
C LEU A 364 -15.48 0.38 -2.18
N PRO A 365 -16.44 0.67 -1.28
CA PRO A 365 -17.70 1.32 -1.65
C PRO A 365 -17.65 2.86 -1.68
N VAL A 366 -16.50 3.47 -1.34
CA VAL A 366 -16.36 4.94 -1.27
C VAL A 366 -16.06 5.56 -2.64
N ARG A 367 -16.32 6.86 -2.81
CA ARG A 367 -16.16 7.56 -4.09
C ARG A 367 -14.69 7.58 -4.53
N ARG A 368 -14.45 7.79 -5.83
CA ARG A 368 -13.09 7.80 -6.41
C ARG A 368 -12.13 8.76 -5.68
N GLU A 369 -12.56 9.98 -5.40
CA GLU A 369 -11.75 10.99 -4.72
C GLU A 369 -11.41 10.57 -3.28
N GLU A 370 -12.38 10.03 -2.56
CA GLU A 370 -12.21 9.49 -1.20
C GLU A 370 -11.25 8.30 -1.17
N LYS A 371 -11.35 7.41 -2.17
CA LYS A 371 -10.53 6.20 -2.31
C LYS A 371 -9.07 6.50 -2.61
N TYR A 372 -8.79 7.55 -3.40
CA TYR A 372 -7.42 7.87 -3.82
C TYR A 372 -6.78 8.97 -2.98
N VAL A 373 -7.49 10.06 -2.70
CA VAL A 373 -6.96 11.22 -1.97
C VAL A 373 -7.20 11.06 -0.47
N GLY A 374 -8.43 10.71 -0.09
CA GLY A 374 -8.82 10.51 1.31
C GLY A 374 -8.01 9.39 1.95
N LYS A 375 -7.98 8.21 1.33
CA LYS A 375 -7.17 7.07 1.79
C LYS A 375 -5.70 7.43 1.94
N HIS A 376 -5.10 8.07 0.93
CA HIS A 376 -3.69 8.45 1.00
C HIS A 376 -3.43 9.42 2.15
N THR A 377 -4.31 10.39 2.38
CA THR A 377 -4.22 11.33 3.50
C THR A 377 -4.29 10.60 4.85
N ILE A 378 -5.19 9.63 4.98
CA ILE A 378 -5.30 8.79 6.18
C ILE A 378 -4.04 7.96 6.42
N ASP A 379 -3.58 7.23 5.41
CA ASP A 379 -2.43 6.33 5.51
C ASP A 379 -1.08 7.08 5.72
N THR A 380 -0.97 8.34 5.28
CA THR A 380 0.28 9.12 5.40
C THR A 380 0.32 10.07 6.59
N PHE A 381 -0.80 10.72 6.92
CA PHE A 381 -0.84 11.75 7.97
C PHE A 381 -1.54 11.24 9.23
N PHE A 382 -2.80 10.81 9.14
CA PHE A 382 -3.57 10.40 10.32
C PHE A 382 -2.98 9.18 11.03
N PHE A 383 -2.36 8.27 10.28
CA PHE A 383 -1.54 7.18 10.84
C PHE A 383 -0.47 7.72 11.80
N ARG A 384 0.25 8.77 11.39
CA ARG A 384 1.35 9.39 12.15
C ARG A 384 0.87 10.20 13.35
N VAL A 385 -0.35 10.74 13.30
CA VAL A 385 -0.95 11.44 14.45
C VAL A 385 -1.07 10.50 15.65
N GLY A 386 -1.38 9.21 15.45
CA GLY A 386 -1.42 8.23 16.54
C GLY A 386 -0.07 8.08 17.26
N ASP A 387 1.03 7.99 16.50
CA ASP A 387 2.39 7.91 17.05
C ASP A 387 2.76 9.16 17.87
N VAL A 388 2.41 10.35 17.38
CA VAL A 388 2.67 11.62 18.07
C VAL A 388 1.84 11.74 19.34
N LEU A 389 0.56 11.34 19.29
CA LEU A 389 -0.30 11.33 20.47
C LEU A 389 0.20 10.33 21.53
N SER A 390 0.75 9.18 21.11
CA SER A 390 1.37 8.23 22.03
C SER A 390 2.58 8.83 22.73
N GLY A 391 3.49 9.48 21.99
CA GLY A 391 4.62 10.22 22.57
C GLY A 391 4.20 11.27 23.59
N GLY A 392 3.20 12.08 23.25
CA GLY A 392 2.63 13.08 24.16
C GLY A 392 1.95 12.46 25.38
N PHE A 393 1.23 11.36 25.21
CA PHE A 393 0.59 10.62 26.30
C PHE A 393 1.63 10.02 27.24
N VAL A 394 2.67 9.33 26.73
CA VAL A 394 3.74 8.78 27.55
C VAL A 394 4.44 9.89 28.33
N LEU A 395 4.76 11.02 27.70
CA LEU A 395 5.38 12.17 28.36
C LEU A 395 4.51 12.70 29.52
N LEU A 396 3.21 12.90 29.27
CA LEU A 396 2.29 13.39 30.28
C LEU A 396 2.11 12.36 31.41
N ALA A 397 1.88 11.10 31.07
CA ALA A 397 1.60 10.04 32.02
C ALA A 397 2.82 9.72 32.90
N SER A 398 4.01 9.56 32.32
CA SER A 398 5.21 9.20 33.10
C SER A 398 5.84 10.41 33.79
N ALA A 399 6.08 11.51 33.08
CA ALA A 399 6.88 12.63 33.59
C ALA A 399 6.06 13.65 34.40
N VAL A 400 4.76 13.78 34.14
CA VAL A 400 3.90 14.79 34.82
C VAL A 400 3.00 14.14 35.86
N LEU A 401 2.31 13.04 35.48
CA LEU A 401 1.33 12.39 36.35
C LEU A 401 1.93 11.28 37.24
N GLY A 402 3.14 10.78 36.92
CA GLY A 402 3.76 9.68 37.65
C GLY A 402 2.95 8.38 37.59
N LEU A 403 2.25 8.15 36.47
CA LEU A 403 1.38 7.00 36.27
C LEU A 403 2.21 5.71 36.28
N ALA A 404 1.80 4.73 37.09
CA ALA A 404 2.38 3.40 37.08
C ALA A 404 2.00 2.62 35.80
N LEU A 405 2.71 1.53 35.52
CA LEU A 405 2.54 0.72 34.31
C LEU A 405 1.13 0.12 34.19
N GLU A 406 0.49 -0.19 35.32
CA GLU A 406 -0.90 -0.65 35.39
C GLU A 406 -1.88 0.41 34.85
N GLY A 407 -1.57 1.68 35.08
CA GLY A 407 -2.35 2.80 34.54
C GLY A 407 -2.28 2.86 33.02
N PHE A 408 -1.09 2.61 32.42
CA PHE A 408 -0.94 2.54 30.96
C PHE A 408 -1.77 1.40 30.37
N ILE A 409 -1.76 0.23 31.02
CA ILE A 409 -2.55 -0.93 30.60
C ILE A 409 -4.06 -0.61 30.65
N LEU A 410 -4.53 0.03 31.73
CA LEU A 410 -5.94 0.40 31.89
C LEU A 410 -6.38 1.43 30.84
N VAL A 411 -5.56 2.45 30.58
CA VAL A 411 -5.84 3.44 29.53
C VAL A 411 -5.95 2.75 28.17
N ASN A 412 -5.03 1.82 27.85
CA ASN A 412 -5.12 1.07 26.60
C ASN A 412 -6.37 0.18 26.51
N ALA A 413 -6.83 -0.43 27.62
CA ALA A 413 -8.09 -1.16 27.65
C ALA A 413 -9.29 -0.26 27.34
N LEU A 414 -9.32 0.96 27.88
CA LEU A 414 -10.36 1.96 27.59
C LEU A 414 -10.31 2.45 26.13
N LEU A 415 -9.10 2.70 25.61
CA LEU A 415 -8.91 3.05 24.20
C LEU A 415 -9.36 1.91 23.27
N ALA A 416 -9.11 0.64 23.63
CA ALA A 416 -9.58 -0.51 22.87
C ALA A 416 -11.11 -0.63 22.89
N ALA A 417 -11.78 -0.29 24.00
CA ALA A 417 -13.23 -0.20 24.05
C ALA A 417 -13.77 0.92 23.14
N ALA A 418 -13.12 2.09 23.15
CA ALA A 418 -13.45 3.19 22.23
C ALA A 418 -13.22 2.79 20.76
N LEU A 419 -12.14 2.05 20.47
CA LEU A 419 -11.85 1.50 19.14
C LEU A 419 -12.98 0.56 18.69
N LEU A 420 -13.48 -0.33 19.57
CA LEU A 420 -14.61 -1.20 19.25
C LEU A 420 -15.88 -0.40 18.92
N VAL A 421 -16.18 0.66 19.66
CA VAL A 421 -17.32 1.54 19.38
C VAL A 421 -17.19 2.19 18.00
N ILE A 422 -16.01 2.71 17.65
CA ILE A 422 -15.75 3.28 16.31
C ILE A 422 -15.87 2.19 15.23
N SER A 423 -15.31 1.00 15.47
CA SER A 423 -15.43 -0.13 14.54
C SER A 423 -16.88 -0.50 14.28
N ILE A 424 -17.74 -0.56 15.31
CA ILE A 424 -19.18 -0.83 15.17
C ILE A 424 -19.86 0.28 14.34
N ALA A 425 -19.52 1.55 14.59
CA ALA A 425 -20.06 2.67 13.82
C ALA A 425 -19.67 2.58 12.33
N ILE A 426 -18.42 2.23 12.03
CA ILE A 426 -17.92 1.99 10.66
C ILE A 426 -18.66 0.81 10.03
N GLY A 427 -18.77 -0.32 10.74
CA GLY A 427 -19.42 -1.53 10.23
C GLY A 427 -20.86 -1.27 9.80
N ARG A 428 -21.64 -0.56 10.63
CA ARG A 428 -23.02 -0.15 10.28
C ARG A 428 -23.05 0.70 9.02
N ARG A 429 -22.17 1.71 8.93
CA ARG A 429 -22.15 2.61 7.78
C ARG A 429 -21.66 1.96 6.49
N HIS A 430 -20.67 1.08 6.58
CA HIS A 430 -20.16 0.34 5.42
C HIS A 430 -21.26 -0.52 4.78
N HIS A 431 -22.17 -1.10 5.57
CA HIS A 431 -23.32 -1.82 5.01
C HIS A 431 -24.24 -0.91 4.20
N GLU A 432 -24.49 0.32 4.67
CA GLU A 432 -25.28 1.32 3.94
C GLU A 432 -24.58 1.79 2.66
N ASP A 433 -23.29 2.13 2.76
CA ASP A 433 -22.48 2.62 1.63
C ASP A 433 -22.32 1.52 0.57
N ALA A 434 -22.10 0.26 0.98
CA ALA A 434 -22.02 -0.88 0.05
C ALA A 434 -23.35 -1.16 -0.66
N ALA A 435 -24.48 -1.02 0.03
CA ALA A 435 -25.80 -1.16 -0.58
C ALA A 435 -26.05 -0.05 -1.63
N ARG A 436 -25.57 1.17 -1.39
CA ARG A 436 -25.64 2.27 -2.37
C ARG A 436 -24.71 2.05 -3.55
N SER A 437 -23.47 1.61 -3.32
CA SER A 437 -22.48 1.41 -4.39
C SER A 437 -22.81 0.23 -5.32
N LEU A 438 -23.63 -0.71 -4.86
CA LEU A 438 -24.16 -1.80 -5.71
C LEU A 438 -25.37 -1.36 -6.56
N SER A 439 -25.90 -0.15 -6.33
CA SER A 439 -26.97 0.43 -7.14
C SER A 439 -26.38 1.16 -8.34
N ASN A 440 -25.92 0.41 -9.35
CA ASN A 440 -25.41 0.95 -10.60
C ASN A 440 -26.50 1.67 -11.40
N GLN A 441 -26.19 2.84 -11.95
CA GLN A 441 -27.05 3.64 -12.82
C GLN A 441 -26.61 3.48 -14.27
N PRO A 442 -27.55 3.41 -15.23
CA PRO A 442 -27.17 3.32 -16.62
C PRO A 442 -26.44 4.60 -17.06
N PRO A 443 -25.53 4.51 -18.04
CA PRO A 443 -24.97 5.69 -18.67
C PRO A 443 -26.07 6.58 -19.25
N ILE A 444 -25.76 7.85 -19.44
CA ILE A 444 -26.68 8.86 -19.96
C ILE A 444 -26.06 9.50 -21.20
N ALA A 445 -26.83 9.59 -22.26
CA ALA A 445 -26.49 10.40 -23.43
C ALA A 445 -26.65 11.89 -23.08
N THR A 446 -25.62 12.70 -23.32
CA THR A 446 -25.66 14.14 -22.98
C THR A 446 -26.30 15.01 -24.06
N GLY A 447 -26.52 14.45 -25.25
CA GLY A 447 -27.15 15.12 -26.38
C GLY A 447 -27.21 14.22 -27.61
N ASP A 448 -27.86 14.70 -28.65
CA ASP A 448 -27.93 14.02 -29.95
C ASP A 448 -26.64 14.22 -30.75
N LEU A 449 -26.30 13.24 -31.58
CA LEU A 449 -25.22 13.36 -32.55
C LEU A 449 -25.75 14.03 -33.82
N GLU A 450 -25.00 14.99 -34.36
CA GLU A 450 -25.37 15.65 -35.61
C GLU A 450 -25.27 14.69 -36.81
N ASP A 451 -26.23 14.79 -37.72
CA ASP A 451 -26.22 14.08 -38.98
C ASP A 451 -25.05 14.53 -39.86
N MET A 452 -24.46 13.58 -40.58
CA MET A 452 -23.29 13.83 -41.43
C MET A 452 -23.63 13.69 -42.91
N ILE A 453 -23.07 14.58 -43.73
CA ILE A 453 -23.05 14.44 -45.18
C ILE A 453 -21.61 14.13 -45.61
N ILE A 454 -21.41 13.01 -46.29
CA ILE A 454 -20.08 12.55 -46.72
C ILE A 454 -20.04 12.24 -48.23
N PRO A 455 -18.96 12.60 -48.94
CA PRO A 455 -18.86 12.31 -50.37
C PRO A 455 -18.56 10.83 -50.64
N ALA A 456 -19.16 10.29 -51.71
CA ALA A 456 -18.84 8.94 -52.19
C ALA A 456 -17.36 8.82 -52.62
N GLY A 457 -16.74 7.65 -52.38
CA GLY A 457 -15.35 7.37 -52.76
C GLY A 457 -14.27 7.99 -51.85
N ILE A 458 -14.63 8.86 -50.91
CA ILE A 458 -13.66 9.58 -50.06
C ILE A 458 -13.67 9.03 -48.64
N LEU A 459 -12.47 8.80 -48.07
CA LEU A 459 -12.32 8.40 -46.68
C LEU A 459 -12.60 9.57 -45.74
N THR A 460 -13.72 9.50 -45.00
CA THR A 460 -14.10 10.47 -43.98
C THR A 460 -13.89 9.89 -42.58
N ARG A 461 -13.47 10.72 -41.62
CA ARG A 461 -13.23 10.31 -40.22
C ARG A 461 -14.06 11.18 -39.29
N MET A 462 -14.70 10.55 -38.31
CA MET A 462 -15.40 11.24 -37.23
C MET A 462 -14.87 10.75 -35.89
N GLN A 463 -14.57 11.69 -34.99
CA GLN A 463 -14.21 11.42 -33.61
C GLN A 463 -15.44 11.70 -32.75
N LEU A 464 -15.93 10.69 -32.04
CA LEU A 464 -17.02 10.88 -31.07
C LEU A 464 -16.47 11.71 -29.90
N ALA A 465 -17.22 12.73 -29.49
CA ALA A 465 -16.85 13.64 -28.41
C ALA A 465 -16.79 12.89 -27.06
N GLU A 466 -15.94 13.36 -26.15
CA GLU A 466 -15.72 12.62 -24.90
C GLU A 466 -16.92 12.61 -23.97
N ASP A 467 -17.73 13.64 -24.07
CA ASP A 467 -18.91 13.92 -23.28
C ASP A 467 -20.19 13.33 -23.86
N THR A 468 -20.17 12.72 -25.07
CA THR A 468 -21.37 12.16 -25.73
C THR A 468 -22.17 11.21 -24.81
N PHE A 469 -21.46 10.43 -23.99
CA PHE A 469 -22.05 9.61 -22.95
C PHE A 469 -21.34 9.89 -21.63
N ILE A 470 -22.12 10.14 -20.59
CA ILE A 470 -21.63 10.31 -19.22
C ILE A 470 -22.24 9.21 -18.37
N ASP A 471 -21.38 8.48 -17.67
CA ASP A 471 -21.81 7.56 -16.64
C ASP A 471 -22.06 8.33 -15.33
N PRO A 472 -23.26 8.25 -14.72
CA PRO A 472 -23.51 8.80 -13.39
C PRO A 472 -22.57 8.22 -12.33
N ASP A 473 -22.14 6.97 -12.51
CA ASP A 473 -21.19 6.28 -11.65
C ASP A 473 -19.75 6.69 -11.99
N VAL A 474 -19.29 7.70 -11.27
CA VAL A 474 -17.99 8.35 -11.50
C VAL A 474 -16.83 7.35 -11.44
N GLY A 475 -16.23 7.07 -12.60
CA GLY A 475 -15.05 6.22 -12.73
C GLY A 475 -15.30 4.95 -13.54
N ASP A 476 -16.55 4.67 -13.91
CA ASP A 476 -16.88 3.60 -14.83
C ASP A 476 -16.34 3.87 -16.23
N ALA A 477 -15.85 2.80 -16.86
CA ALA A 477 -15.28 2.85 -18.19
C ALA A 477 -16.30 2.36 -19.20
N LEU A 478 -16.80 3.29 -20.00
CA LEU A 478 -17.77 2.98 -21.05
C LEU A 478 -17.11 2.23 -22.22
N ARG A 479 -17.73 1.12 -22.61
CA ARG A 479 -17.41 0.39 -23.83
C ARG A 479 -18.37 0.80 -24.93
N TYR A 480 -17.80 1.26 -26.04
CA TYR A 480 -18.58 1.73 -27.18
C TYR A 480 -18.70 0.67 -28.26
N ARG A 481 -19.89 0.52 -28.81
CA ARG A 481 -20.17 -0.25 -30.02
C ARG A 481 -21.06 0.57 -30.95
N ALA A 482 -20.98 0.29 -32.24
CA ALA A 482 -21.86 0.88 -33.24
C ALA A 482 -22.51 -0.21 -34.09
N LEU A 483 -23.78 -0.02 -34.41
CA LEU A 483 -24.63 -0.90 -35.19
C LEU A 483 -25.45 -0.08 -36.19
N ALA A 484 -25.95 -0.72 -37.24
CA ALA A 484 -27.05 -0.11 -38.01
C ALA A 484 -28.31 -0.06 -37.12
N GLU A 485 -29.22 0.86 -37.42
CA GLU A 485 -30.44 1.06 -36.60
C GLU A 485 -31.30 -0.19 -36.49
N ASP A 486 -31.40 -0.97 -37.56
CA ASP A 486 -32.05 -2.28 -37.63
C ASP A 486 -31.38 -3.37 -36.76
N GLY A 487 -30.26 -3.06 -36.11
CA GLY A 487 -29.48 -3.98 -35.30
C GLY A 487 -28.51 -4.86 -36.10
N GLU A 488 -28.47 -4.71 -37.43
CA GLU A 488 -27.55 -5.44 -38.28
C GLU A 488 -26.11 -4.92 -38.16
N ARG A 489 -25.18 -5.69 -38.74
CA ARG A 489 -23.77 -5.28 -38.80
C ARG A 489 -23.65 -4.07 -39.72
N LEU A 490 -22.84 -3.11 -39.30
CA LEU A 490 -22.48 -1.97 -40.15
C LEU A 490 -21.91 -2.45 -41.50
N PRO A 491 -22.22 -1.76 -42.61
CA PRO A 491 -21.65 -2.06 -43.91
C PRO A 491 -20.11 -2.08 -43.89
N GLN A 492 -19.49 -2.86 -44.77
CA GLN A 492 -18.02 -3.02 -44.79
C GLN A 492 -17.25 -1.70 -44.98
N TRP A 493 -17.90 -0.70 -45.58
CA TRP A 493 -17.35 0.64 -45.78
C TRP A 493 -17.38 1.53 -44.53
N VAL A 494 -17.99 1.07 -43.43
CA VAL A 494 -18.01 1.73 -42.13
C VAL A 494 -17.19 0.92 -41.13
N LYS A 495 -16.20 1.55 -40.49
CA LYS A 495 -15.44 0.95 -39.39
C LYS A 495 -15.50 1.83 -38.15
N PHE A 496 -15.87 1.23 -37.02
CA PHE A 496 -15.87 1.90 -35.72
C PHE A 496 -14.83 1.26 -34.79
N ASP A 497 -13.93 2.08 -34.25
CA ASP A 497 -12.98 1.69 -33.20
C ASP A 497 -13.52 2.19 -31.86
N GLY A 498 -14.15 1.31 -31.10
CA GLY A 498 -14.78 1.65 -29.81
C GLY A 498 -13.79 2.04 -28.71
N LEU A 499 -12.52 1.63 -28.80
CA LEU A 499 -11.48 2.05 -27.85
C LEU A 499 -11.03 3.49 -28.11
N LYS A 500 -10.95 3.87 -29.39
CA LYS A 500 -10.59 5.23 -29.80
C LYS A 500 -11.80 6.13 -30.03
N ARG A 501 -13.02 5.60 -29.89
CA ARG A 501 -14.31 6.24 -30.23
C ARG A 501 -14.30 6.91 -31.61
N ARG A 502 -13.76 6.22 -32.60
CA ARG A 502 -13.49 6.82 -33.92
C ARG A 502 -14.13 6.02 -35.03
N PHE A 503 -14.89 6.73 -35.86
CA PHE A 503 -15.44 6.20 -37.11
C PHE A 503 -14.51 6.46 -38.30
N ARG A 504 -14.56 5.55 -39.25
CA ARG A 504 -14.01 5.68 -40.60
C ARG A 504 -15.08 5.26 -41.59
N PHE A 505 -15.44 6.17 -42.48
CA PHE A 505 -16.40 5.96 -43.55
C PHE A 505 -15.68 6.01 -44.89
N HIS A 506 -15.91 5.03 -45.76
CA HIS A 506 -15.39 5.02 -47.12
C HIS A 506 -16.44 4.48 -48.09
N PRO A 507 -17.53 5.23 -48.33
CA PRO A 507 -18.63 4.77 -49.18
C PRO A 507 -18.10 4.41 -50.58
N PRO A 508 -18.62 3.35 -51.23
CA PRO A 508 -18.21 2.99 -52.58
C PRO A 508 -18.39 4.13 -53.57
N ASP A 509 -17.59 4.15 -54.63
CA ASP A 509 -17.72 5.14 -55.71
C ASP A 509 -19.14 5.12 -56.30
N ASN A 510 -19.68 6.30 -56.61
CA ASN A 510 -21.03 6.50 -57.16
C ASN A 510 -22.19 5.95 -56.30
N SER A 511 -21.94 5.59 -55.03
CA SER A 511 -23.01 5.18 -54.11
C SER A 511 -23.76 6.38 -53.57
N ARG A 512 -25.09 6.28 -53.48
CA ARG A 512 -25.97 7.29 -52.86
C ARG A 512 -26.93 6.64 -51.88
N GLY A 513 -27.16 7.28 -50.74
CA GLY A 513 -28.12 6.78 -49.76
C GLY A 513 -27.98 7.42 -48.39
N GLN A 514 -28.72 6.85 -47.44
CA GLN A 514 -28.70 7.23 -46.04
C GLN A 514 -28.50 5.98 -45.19
N LEU A 515 -27.64 6.08 -44.18
CA LEU A 515 -27.42 5.03 -43.20
C LEU A 515 -27.61 5.61 -41.80
N ARG A 516 -28.59 5.11 -41.05
CA ARG A 516 -28.78 5.47 -39.65
C ARG A 516 -27.95 4.54 -38.77
N ILE A 517 -27.06 5.13 -37.98
CA ILE A 517 -26.11 4.43 -37.12
C ILE A 517 -26.50 4.67 -35.68
N ARG A 518 -26.59 3.58 -34.92
CA ARG A 518 -26.81 3.59 -33.49
C ARG A 518 -25.51 3.31 -32.75
N VAL A 519 -25.10 4.25 -31.90
CA VAL A 519 -23.93 4.14 -31.02
C VAL A 519 -24.44 3.76 -29.63
N ILE A 520 -23.86 2.70 -29.07
CA ILE A 520 -24.22 2.17 -27.76
C ILE A 520 -23.00 2.30 -26.85
N ALA A 521 -23.19 2.92 -25.69
CA ALA A 521 -22.22 2.94 -24.60
C ALA A 521 -22.71 2.00 -23.49
N ARG A 522 -21.86 1.06 -23.08
CA ARG A 522 -22.13 0.09 -22.03
C ARG A 522 -21.18 0.28 -20.85
N ASP A 523 -21.72 0.31 -19.64
CA ASP A 523 -20.92 0.38 -18.41
C ASP A 523 -20.28 -0.97 -18.02
N PHE A 524 -19.65 -1.02 -16.84
CA PHE A 524 -18.99 -2.24 -16.38
C PHE A 524 -19.99 -3.36 -15.99
N ASP A 525 -21.13 -2.98 -15.41
CA ASP A 525 -22.16 -3.90 -14.92
C ASP A 525 -23.16 -4.35 -16.01
N GLY A 526 -23.05 -3.74 -17.19
CA GLY A 526 -23.71 -4.11 -18.42
C GLY A 526 -24.98 -3.37 -18.76
N LEU A 527 -25.27 -2.23 -18.12
CA LEU A 527 -26.32 -1.33 -18.55
C LEU A 527 -25.84 -0.49 -19.74
N GLU A 528 -26.78 -0.04 -20.56
CA GLU A 528 -26.50 0.56 -21.87
C GLU A 528 -27.28 1.85 -22.06
N ALA A 529 -26.67 2.78 -22.78
CA ALA A 529 -27.29 3.97 -23.33
C ALA A 529 -26.98 4.06 -24.82
N GLU A 530 -27.87 4.68 -25.59
CA GLU A 530 -27.73 4.78 -27.02
C GLU A 530 -28.02 6.18 -27.56
N VAL A 531 -27.34 6.53 -28.65
CA VAL A 531 -27.57 7.72 -29.47
C VAL A 531 -27.48 7.30 -30.92
N SER A 532 -28.32 7.89 -31.77
CA SER A 532 -28.34 7.60 -33.20
C SER A 532 -28.08 8.85 -34.03
N PHE A 533 -27.44 8.69 -35.18
CA PHE A 533 -27.24 9.75 -36.18
C PHE A 533 -27.31 9.17 -37.59
N THR A 534 -27.59 10.03 -38.56
CA THR A 534 -27.75 9.66 -39.97
C THR A 534 -26.52 10.08 -40.75
N VAL A 535 -25.99 9.16 -41.56
CA VAL A 535 -24.93 9.43 -42.52
C VAL A 535 -25.55 9.42 -43.92
N ILE A 536 -25.62 10.60 -44.53
CA ILE A 536 -26.04 10.79 -45.92
C ILE A 536 -24.77 10.73 -46.79
N TYR A 537 -24.71 9.81 -47.74
CA TYR A 537 -23.56 9.65 -48.64
C TYR A 537 -23.99 9.81 -50.09
N GLY A 538 -23.20 10.49 -50.93
CA GLY A 538 -23.55 10.67 -52.34
C GLY A 538 -22.70 11.58 -53.20
#